data_AF-A0A1M4X6U0-F1
#
_entry.id   AF-A0A1M4X6U0-F1
#
_cell.length_a   1.000
_cell.length_b   1.000
_cell.length_c   1.000
_cell.angle_alpha   90.00
_cell.angle_beta   90.00
_cell.angle_gamma   90.00
#
_symmetry.space_group_name_H-M   'P 1'
#
loop_
_entity.id
_entity.type
_entity.pdbx_description
1 polymer ?
#
loop_
_entity_poly.entity_id
_entity_poly.type
_entity_poly.pdbx_seq_one_letter_code
_entity_poly.pdbx_strand_id
1 'polypeptide(L)'
;MLYSIDNGKYVRHIPHKKEFDKWMAMLSKADYAKIENELNKRINMSDVNTAGWIPGHDWTGTVFEPIYHACGQNITHSAMFFGLIVFNLLMNRQDKVWGFGRFEKDGKPIESMTYFVLDNPPSF
;
A
#
# COMPACT_ATOMS: atom_id res chain seq x y z
N MET A 1 -9.16 -3.82 8.35
CA MET A 1 -9.96 -4.54 7.33
C MET A 1 -10.07 -3.63 6.13
N LEU A 2 -10.14 -4.19 4.92
CA LEU A 2 -10.14 -3.40 3.68
C LEU A 2 -11.37 -3.72 2.83
N TYR A 3 -12.05 -2.68 2.35
CA TYR A 3 -13.29 -2.74 1.60
C TYR A 3 -13.14 -2.03 0.26
N SER A 4 -13.46 -2.71 -0.85
CA SER A 4 -13.44 -2.13 -2.18
C SER A 4 -14.72 -1.35 -2.43
N ILE A 5 -14.57 -0.05 -2.71
CA ILE A 5 -15.69 0.83 -3.08
C ILE A 5 -16.22 0.47 -4.47
N ASP A 6 -15.31 0.12 -5.38
CA ASP A 6 -15.65 -0.16 -6.78
C ASP A 6 -16.58 -1.38 -6.94
N ASN A 7 -16.42 -2.42 -6.12
CA ASN A 7 -17.20 -3.67 -6.23
C ASN A 7 -18.03 -4.02 -4.99
N GLY A 8 -17.96 -3.20 -3.94
CA GLY A 8 -18.77 -3.34 -2.73
C GLY A 8 -18.44 -4.54 -1.86
N LYS A 9 -17.17 -4.96 -1.77
CA LYS A 9 -16.76 -6.17 -1.04
C LYS A 9 -15.55 -5.96 -0.15
N TYR A 10 -15.56 -6.66 0.99
CA TYR A 10 -14.38 -6.85 1.81
C TYR A 10 -13.34 -7.72 1.10
N VAL A 11 -12.09 -7.26 1.11
CA VAL A 11 -10.97 -8.00 0.54
C VAL A 11 -10.37 -8.92 1.61
N ARG A 12 -10.14 -10.18 1.24
CA ARG A 12 -9.55 -11.21 2.10
C ARG A 12 -8.19 -11.72 1.62
N HIS A 13 -7.79 -11.33 0.41
CA HIS A 13 -6.57 -11.79 -0.22
C HIS A 13 -5.84 -10.62 -0.86
N ILE A 14 -4.53 -10.65 -0.77
CA ILE A 14 -3.69 -9.68 -1.45
C ILE A 14 -3.72 -9.92 -2.97
N PRO A 15 -3.91 -8.87 -3.80
CA PRO A 15 -3.73 -9.00 -5.24
C PRO A 15 -2.25 -9.30 -5.56
N HIS A 16 -1.98 -9.95 -6.70
CA HIS A 16 -0.60 -10.28 -7.11
C HIS A 16 0.21 -11.01 -6.03
N LYS A 17 -0.44 -11.94 -5.33
CA LYS A 17 0.15 -12.66 -4.19
C LYS A 17 1.50 -13.32 -4.53
N LYS A 18 1.62 -13.89 -5.74
CA LYS A 18 2.84 -14.56 -6.18
C LYS A 18 4.02 -13.59 -6.24
N GLU A 19 3.82 -12.40 -6.80
CA GLU A 19 4.81 -11.34 -6.87
C GLU A 19 5.13 -10.80 -5.49
N PHE A 20 4.10 -10.57 -4.66
CA PHE A 20 4.27 -10.12 -3.27
C PHE A 20 5.12 -11.11 -2.47
N ASP A 21 4.78 -12.39 -2.47
CA ASP A 21 5.51 -13.43 -1.73
C ASP A 21 6.97 -13.50 -2.22
N LYS A 22 7.19 -13.42 -3.54
CA LYS A 22 8.53 -13.41 -4.14
C LYS A 22 9.37 -12.24 -3.62
N TRP A 23 8.83 -11.02 -3.66
CA TRP A 23 9.58 -9.83 -3.24
C TRP A 23 9.74 -9.76 -1.72
N MET A 24 8.75 -10.21 -0.94
CA MET A 24 8.85 -10.35 0.51
C MET A 24 9.96 -11.33 0.92
N ALA A 25 10.15 -12.42 0.19
CA ALA A 25 11.24 -13.37 0.45
C ALA A 25 12.64 -12.76 0.26
N MET A 26 12.74 -11.65 -0.49
CA MET A 26 13.98 -10.91 -0.69
C MET A 26 14.20 -9.79 0.35
N LEU A 27 13.21 -9.49 1.19
CA LEU A 27 13.32 -8.50 2.24
C LEU A 27 13.74 -9.14 3.56
N SER A 28 14.71 -8.50 4.24
CA SER A 28 15.02 -8.87 5.61
C SER A 28 13.87 -8.49 6.54
N LYS A 29 13.68 -9.27 7.61
CA LYS A 29 12.67 -8.94 8.64
C LYS A 29 12.91 -7.56 9.26
N ALA A 30 14.17 -7.18 9.43
CA ALA A 30 14.54 -5.89 10.02
C ALA A 30 14.18 -4.72 9.10
N ASP A 31 14.41 -4.86 7.79
CA ASP A 31 14.05 -3.83 6.81
C ASP A 31 12.54 -3.72 6.66
N TYR A 32 11.84 -4.86 6.59
CA TYR A 32 10.39 -4.86 6.56
C TYR A 32 9.79 -4.16 7.79
N ALA A 33 10.32 -4.41 8.99
CA ALA A 33 9.86 -3.73 10.20
C ALA A 33 10.06 -2.20 10.15
N LYS A 34 11.17 -1.71 9.58
CA LYS A 34 11.40 -0.27 9.39
C LYS A 34 10.39 0.34 8.40
N ILE A 35 10.15 -0.35 7.28
CA ILE A 35 9.18 0.04 6.25
C ILE A 35 7.77 0.08 6.85
N GLU A 36 7.37 -0.98 7.54
CA GLU A 36 6.06 -1.09 8.20
C GLU A 36 5.86 0.04 9.21
N ASN A 37 6.87 0.33 10.04
CA ASN A 37 6.80 1.41 11.00
C ASN A 37 6.64 2.79 10.33
N GLU A 38 7.40 3.06 9.27
CA GLU A 38 7.25 4.31 8.51
C GLU A 38 5.86 4.43 7.87
N LEU A 39 5.38 3.38 7.22
CA LEU A 39 4.07 3.38 6.59
C LEU A 39 2.95 3.56 7.61
N ASN A 40 3.02 2.87 8.74
CA ASN A 40 2.01 3.02 9.80
C ASN A 40 2.01 4.44 10.39
N LYS A 41 3.16 5.11 10.52
CA LYS A 41 3.20 6.53 10.91
C LYS A 41 2.44 7.41 9.91
N ARG A 42 2.70 7.24 8.61
CA ARG A 42 2.03 8.00 7.54
C ARG A 42 0.52 7.75 7.51
N ILE A 43 0.12 6.48 7.57
CA ILE A 43 -1.29 6.04 7.60
C ILE A 43 -2.05 6.63 8.79
N ASN A 44 -1.41 6.75 9.96
CA ASN A 44 -2.06 7.29 11.15
C ASN A 44 -2.25 8.82 11.12
N MET A 45 -1.53 9.54 10.25
CA MET A 45 -1.57 10.99 10.18
C MET A 45 -2.63 11.53 9.21
N SER A 46 -2.95 10.82 8.13
CA SER A 46 -3.83 11.31 7.07
C SER A 46 -4.42 10.19 6.22
N ASP A 47 -5.30 10.58 5.30
CA ASP A 47 -5.69 9.72 4.18
C ASP A 47 -4.46 9.27 3.37
N VAL A 48 -4.59 8.11 2.73
CA VAL A 48 -3.50 7.44 2.05
C VAL A 48 -3.58 7.72 0.56
N ASN A 49 -2.62 8.52 0.06
CA ASN A 49 -2.31 8.61 -1.36
C ASN A 49 -0.92 8.02 -1.61
N THR A 50 -0.89 6.76 -2.07
CA THR A 50 0.35 5.99 -2.21
C THR A 50 1.34 6.59 -3.20
N ALA A 51 0.87 7.21 -4.30
CA ALA A 51 1.75 7.84 -5.27
C ALA A 51 2.57 8.99 -4.65
N GLY A 52 1.99 9.75 -3.73
CA GLY A 52 2.70 10.81 -3.02
C GLY A 52 3.75 10.31 -2.02
N TRP A 53 3.78 9.02 -1.72
CA TRP A 53 4.70 8.42 -0.75
C TRP A 53 5.86 7.66 -1.39
N ILE A 54 5.74 7.31 -2.66
CA ILE A 54 6.77 6.61 -3.42
C ILE A 54 7.93 7.58 -3.69
N PRO A 55 9.21 7.19 -3.49
CA PRO A 55 10.38 8.06 -3.72
C PRO A 55 10.61 8.58 -5.16
N GLY A 56 9.73 8.27 -6.11
CA GLY A 56 9.92 8.59 -7.52
C GLY A 56 10.99 7.71 -8.17
N HIS A 57 11.97 8.32 -8.84
CA HIS A 57 13.01 7.61 -9.59
C HIS A 57 14.22 7.19 -8.75
N ASP A 58 14.44 7.81 -7.59
CA ASP A 58 15.60 7.55 -6.74
C ASP A 58 15.15 7.08 -5.35
N TRP A 59 15.54 5.85 -5.02
CA TRP A 59 15.20 5.19 -3.77
C TRP A 59 16.38 5.18 -2.79
N THR A 60 17.57 5.61 -3.22
CA THR A 60 18.80 5.54 -2.44
C THR A 60 18.72 6.40 -1.18
N GLY A 61 19.15 5.84 -0.05
CA GLY A 61 19.14 6.47 1.26
C GLY A 61 17.74 6.57 1.89
N THR A 62 16.68 6.16 1.20
CA THR A 62 15.33 6.15 1.76
C THR A 62 15.10 4.89 2.60
N VAL A 63 14.17 4.97 3.57
CA VAL A 63 13.71 3.78 4.31
C VAL A 63 13.08 2.71 3.40
N PHE A 64 12.68 3.10 2.18
CA PHE A 64 12.09 2.21 1.19
C PHE A 64 13.11 1.61 0.22
N GLU A 65 14.38 2.02 0.26
CA GLU A 65 15.45 1.45 -0.59
C GLU A 65 15.48 -0.09 -0.61
N PRO A 66 15.25 -0.81 0.51
CA PRO A 66 15.22 -2.26 0.48
C PRO A 66 14.16 -2.86 -0.47
N ILE A 67 13.04 -2.16 -0.72
CA ILE A 67 12.03 -2.57 -1.71
C ILE A 67 12.63 -2.55 -3.12
N TYR A 68 13.42 -1.51 -3.43
CA TYR A 68 14.09 -1.37 -4.72
C TYR A 68 15.04 -2.54 -4.99
N HIS A 69 15.85 -2.90 -4.00
CA HIS A 69 16.75 -4.04 -4.09
C HIS A 69 16.00 -5.38 -4.15
N ALA A 70 14.94 -5.56 -3.34
CA ALA A 70 14.10 -6.76 -3.36
C ALA A 70 13.42 -7.00 -4.72
N CYS A 71 13.14 -5.93 -5.46
CA CYS A 71 12.57 -5.97 -6.80
C CYS A 71 13.62 -6.04 -7.92
N GLY A 72 14.90 -6.25 -7.60
CA GLY A 72 15.97 -6.34 -8.58
C GLY A 72 16.26 -5.01 -9.27
N GLN A 73 16.18 -3.91 -8.52
CA GLN A 73 16.47 -2.56 -9.00
C GLN A 73 15.53 -2.08 -10.12
N ASN A 74 14.31 -2.62 -10.16
CA ASN A 74 13.28 -2.26 -11.12
C ASN A 74 12.26 -1.30 -10.49
N ILE A 75 12.23 -0.05 -10.95
CA ILE A 75 11.38 1.02 -10.39
C ILE A 75 9.89 0.65 -10.45
N THR A 76 9.42 0.13 -11.58
CA THR A 76 8.00 -0.25 -11.77
C THR A 76 7.58 -1.33 -10.78
N HIS A 77 8.38 -2.39 -10.64
CA HIS A 77 8.12 -3.45 -9.67
C HIS A 77 8.22 -2.93 -8.23
N SER A 78 9.14 -2.01 -7.95
CA SER A 78 9.31 -1.41 -6.62
C SER A 78 8.10 -0.59 -6.21
N ALA A 79 7.57 0.23 -7.12
CA ALA A 79 6.34 0.99 -6.92
C ALA A 79 5.13 0.06 -6.69
N MET A 80 5.02 -1.01 -7.49
CA MET A 80 3.97 -2.01 -7.32
C MET A 80 4.09 -2.72 -5.96
N PHE A 81 5.29 -3.16 -5.58
CA PHE A 81 5.52 -3.84 -4.31
C PHE A 81 5.21 -2.92 -3.12
N PHE A 82 5.63 -1.65 -3.17
CA PHE A 82 5.27 -0.64 -2.19
C PHE A 82 3.75 -0.55 -2.01
N GLY A 83 3.00 -0.44 -3.11
CA GLY A 83 1.53 -0.42 -3.08
C GLY A 83 0.93 -1.68 -2.46
N LEU A 84 1.48 -2.86 -2.76
CA LEU A 84 1.05 -4.13 -2.16
C LEU A 84 1.34 -4.22 -0.67
N ILE A 85 2.46 -3.66 -0.19
CA ILE A 85 2.74 -3.58 1.26
C ILE A 85 1.70 -2.72 1.95
N VAL A 86 1.40 -1.52 1.42
CA VAL A 86 0.34 -0.65 1.97
C VAL A 86 -1.01 -1.38 1.98
N PHE A 87 -1.37 -2.02 0.87
CA PHE A 87 -2.59 -2.81 0.76
C PHE A 87 -2.66 -3.89 1.84
N ASN A 88 -1.58 -4.66 2.01
CA ASN A 88 -1.50 -5.73 3.00
C ASN A 88 -1.63 -5.20 4.43
N LEU A 89 -0.98 -4.07 4.75
CA LEU A 89 -1.08 -3.44 6.06
C LEU A 89 -2.55 -3.07 6.34
N LEU A 90 -3.20 -2.31 5.46
CA LEU A 90 -4.58 -1.87 5.65
C LEU A 90 -5.59 -3.05 5.70
N MET A 91 -5.37 -4.08 4.88
CA MET A 91 -6.16 -5.30 4.89
C MET A 91 -6.13 -6.00 6.26
N ASN A 92 -4.95 -6.13 6.86
CA ASN A 92 -4.75 -6.88 8.12
C ASN A 92 -4.98 -6.05 9.39
N ARG A 93 -5.19 -4.73 9.28
CA ARG A 93 -5.51 -3.89 10.45
C ARG A 93 -6.83 -4.29 11.12
N GLN A 94 -6.89 -4.14 12.43
CA GLN A 94 -8.09 -4.47 13.23
C GLN A 94 -8.73 -3.24 13.90
N ASP A 95 -8.02 -2.12 13.94
CA ASP A 95 -8.46 -0.89 14.59
C ASP A 95 -9.52 -0.13 13.78
N LYS A 96 -9.48 -0.23 12.44
CA LYS A 96 -10.35 0.49 11.52
C LYS A 96 -10.73 -0.33 10.30
N VAL A 97 -11.83 0.07 9.66
CA VAL A 97 -12.17 -0.36 8.30
C VAL A 97 -11.73 0.73 7.33
N TRP A 98 -10.98 0.32 6.31
CA TRP A 98 -10.50 1.19 5.25
C TRP A 98 -11.27 0.90 3.96
N GLY A 99 -11.69 1.96 3.27
CA GLY A 99 -12.20 1.92 1.91
C GLY A 99 -11.05 2.16 0.92
N PHE A 100 -11.14 1.56 -0.27
CA PHE A 100 -10.25 1.90 -1.38
C PHE A 100 -10.97 1.86 -2.72
N GLY A 101 -10.46 2.64 -3.67
CA GLY A 101 -10.99 2.70 -5.02
C GLY A 101 -10.24 3.68 -5.92
N ARG A 102 -10.71 3.79 -7.15
CA ARG A 102 -10.26 4.80 -8.12
C ARG A 102 -11.19 5.99 -8.07
N PHE A 103 -10.61 7.18 -7.94
CA PHE A 103 -11.36 8.43 -7.79
C PHE A 103 -10.89 9.47 -8.80
N GLU A 104 -11.67 10.53 -8.93
CA GLU A 104 -11.31 11.71 -9.71
C GLU A 104 -11.12 12.91 -8.79
N LYS A 105 -10.23 13.82 -9.17
CA LYS A 105 -10.07 15.13 -8.57
C LYS A 105 -10.15 16.18 -9.67
N ASP A 106 -11.07 17.14 -9.53
CA ASP A 106 -11.32 18.20 -10.51
C ASP A 106 -11.60 17.67 -11.94
N GLY A 107 -12.35 16.57 -12.03
CA GLY A 107 -12.69 15.89 -13.29
C GLY A 107 -11.52 15.14 -13.95
N LYS A 108 -10.42 14.93 -13.22
CA LYS A 108 -9.26 14.15 -13.68
C LYS A 108 -9.09 12.89 -12.84
N PRO A 109 -8.94 11.70 -13.45
CA PRO A 109 -8.66 10.48 -12.72
C PRO A 109 -7.38 10.57 -11.89
N ILE A 110 -7.46 10.11 -10.65
CA ILE A 110 -6.29 9.86 -9.80
C ILE A 110 -5.69 8.52 -10.25
N GLU A 111 -4.50 8.56 -10.82
CA GLU A 111 -3.80 7.38 -11.33
C GLU A 111 -3.38 6.38 -10.23
N SER A 112 -3.34 6.82 -8.97
CA SER A 112 -3.03 5.98 -7.82
C SER A 112 -4.28 5.41 -7.14
N MET A 113 -4.10 4.34 -6.39
CA MET A 113 -5.15 3.84 -5.51
C MET A 113 -5.25 4.77 -4.30
N THR A 114 -6.46 5.21 -3.97
CA THR A 114 -6.71 6.04 -2.79
C THR A 114 -7.33 5.18 -1.69
N TYR A 115 -6.89 5.38 -0.44
CA TYR A 115 -7.47 4.72 0.72
C TYR A 115 -7.87 5.74 1.78
N PHE A 116 -8.98 5.48 2.45
CA PHE A 116 -9.58 6.35 3.47
C PHE A 116 -10.31 5.51 4.52
N VAL A 117 -10.50 6.08 5.70
CA VAL A 117 -11.24 5.40 6.77
C VAL A 117 -12.74 5.43 6.47
N LEU A 118 -13.44 4.33 6.72
CA LEU A 118 -14.90 4.27 6.67
C LEU A 118 -15.46 4.43 8.08
N ASP A 119 -16.12 5.56 8.34
CA ASP A 119 -16.78 5.81 9.64
C ASP A 119 -18.04 4.95 9.83
N ASN A 120 -18.74 4.63 8.74
CA ASN A 120 -19.92 3.76 8.72
C ASN A 120 -19.69 2.57 7.77
N PRO A 121 -18.84 1.60 8.17
CA PRO A 121 -18.50 0.49 7.29
C PRO A 121 -19.70 -0.44 7.07
N PRO A 122 -19.85 -1.02 5.87
CA PRO A 122 -20.88 -2.03 5.60
C PRO A 122 -20.77 -3.21 6.57
N SER A 123 -21.90 -3.75 7.00
CA SER A 123 -21.92 -4.97 7.83
C SER A 123 -21.20 -6.11 7.12
N PHE A 124 -20.43 -6.89 7.89
CA PHE A 124 -19.66 -8.02 7.40
C PHE A 124 -20.52 -9.26 7.13
#